data_AF-A0A367EXG8-F1
#
_entry.id   AF-A0A367EXG8-F1
#
_cell.length_a   1.000
_cell.length_b   1.000
_cell.length_c   1.000
_cell.angle_alpha   90.00
_cell.angle_beta   90.00
_cell.angle_gamma   90.00
#
_symmetry.space_group_name_H-M   'P 1'
#
loop_
_entity.id
_entity.type
_entity.pdbx_description
1 polymer ?
#
loop_
_entity_poly.entity_id
_entity_poly.type
_entity_poly.pdbx_seq_one_letter_code
_entity_poly.pdbx_strand_id
1 'polypeptide(L)'
;MRAEAEGRPEDARRLFDQAWAERSDDFDACVAAHYVARQQDSAEEVLLWNAVSLHHAHAAGDDRVTEFYPSLYLNMGASHELLGDPSEAERYFRLAADHAAALPAGPYGDMLRQGITEGLNRVTP
;
A
#
# COMPACT_ATOMS: atom_id res chain seq x y z
N MET A 1 -3.70 -13.86 5.66
CA MET A 1 -4.28 -12.88 6.59
C MET A 1 -4.53 -13.39 8.02
N ARG A 2 -4.55 -14.70 8.34
CA ARG A 2 -4.72 -15.18 9.74
C ARG A 2 -3.52 -14.95 10.66
N ALA A 3 -2.28 -15.00 10.14
CA ALA A 3 -1.07 -14.89 10.97
C ALA A 3 -0.85 -13.50 11.60
N GLU A 4 -1.25 -12.41 10.92
CA GLU A 4 -1.18 -11.05 11.48
C GLU A 4 -2.17 -10.87 12.64
N ALA A 5 -3.33 -11.53 12.59
CA ALA A 5 -4.34 -11.47 13.65
C ALA A 5 -3.97 -12.31 14.89
N GLU A 6 -3.00 -13.22 14.79
CA GLU A 6 -2.58 -14.13 15.86
C GLU A 6 -1.36 -13.63 16.67
N GLY A 7 -0.83 -12.44 16.37
CA GLY A 7 0.27 -11.85 17.16
C GLY A 7 1.63 -12.54 16.98
N ARG A 8 1.86 -13.18 15.82
CA ARG A 8 3.16 -13.79 15.46
C ARG A 8 3.83 -13.01 14.31
N PRO A 9 4.41 -11.83 14.58
CA PRO A 9 4.98 -10.96 13.54
C PRO A 9 6.12 -11.64 12.76
N GLU A 10 6.97 -12.44 13.42
CA GLU A 10 8.06 -13.13 12.73
C GLU A 10 7.59 -14.21 11.76
N ASP A 11 6.50 -14.91 12.08
CA ASP A 11 5.90 -15.89 11.17
C ASP A 11 5.24 -15.21 9.96
N ALA A 12 4.64 -14.03 10.16
CA ALA A 12 4.08 -13.23 9.06
C ALA A 12 5.19 -12.74 8.13
N ARG A 13 6.28 -12.18 8.67
CA ARG A 13 7.45 -11.74 7.88
C ARG A 13 7.99 -12.88 7.02
N ARG A 14 8.25 -14.05 7.61
CA ARG A 14 8.76 -15.21 6.86
C ARG A 14 7.83 -15.66 5.74
N LEU A 15 6.50 -15.62 5.96
CA LEU A 15 5.52 -15.97 4.93
C LEU A 15 5.51 -14.95 3.78
N PHE A 16 5.66 -13.66 4.07
CA PHE A 16 5.71 -12.62 3.05
C PHE A 16 7.02 -12.65 2.26
N ASP A 17 8.15 -12.91 2.92
CA ASP A 17 9.44 -13.11 2.25
C ASP A 17 9.40 -14.33 1.32
N GLN A 18 8.75 -15.42 1.75
CA GLN A 18 8.54 -16.60 0.92
C GLN A 18 7.62 -16.31 -0.27
N ALA A 19 6.51 -15.61 -0.05
CA ALA A 19 5.61 -15.20 -1.14
C ALA A 19 6.33 -14.30 -2.15
N TRP A 20 7.21 -13.40 -1.69
CA TRP A 20 8.07 -12.63 -2.57
C TRP A 20 9.02 -13.54 -3.35
N ALA A 21 9.69 -14.50 -2.72
CA ALA A 21 10.60 -15.41 -3.41
C ALA A 21 9.91 -16.33 -4.44
N GLU A 22 8.65 -16.70 -4.20
CA GLU A 22 7.87 -17.65 -5.02
C GLU A 22 6.91 -16.98 -6.02
N ARG A 23 6.89 -15.64 -6.08
CA ARG A 23 6.02 -14.87 -6.98
C ARG A 23 6.12 -15.34 -8.43
N SER A 24 4.97 -15.48 -9.10
CA SER A 24 4.90 -16.04 -10.45
C SER A 24 4.60 -15.00 -11.53
N ASP A 25 3.92 -13.91 -11.18
CA ASP A 25 3.61 -12.78 -12.06
C ASP A 25 3.71 -11.43 -11.31
N ASP A 26 3.48 -10.33 -12.03
CA ASP A 26 3.50 -8.98 -11.46
C ASP A 26 2.36 -8.73 -10.46
N PHE A 27 1.23 -9.44 -10.58
CA PHE A 27 0.17 -9.36 -9.58
C PHE A 27 0.62 -9.97 -8.24
N ASP A 28 1.19 -11.18 -8.27
CA ASP A 28 1.78 -11.84 -7.10
C ASP A 28 2.89 -10.97 -6.50
N ALA A 29 3.74 -10.39 -7.35
CA ALA A 29 4.81 -9.49 -6.92
C ALA A 29 4.29 -8.24 -6.22
N CYS A 30 3.24 -7.61 -6.77
CA CYS A 30 2.57 -6.46 -6.18
C CYS A 30 2.05 -6.81 -4.78
N VAL A 31 1.30 -7.90 -4.65
CA VAL A 31 0.70 -8.34 -3.39
C VAL A 31 1.78 -8.70 -2.36
N ALA A 32 2.80 -9.47 -2.75
CA ALA A 32 3.88 -9.85 -1.87
C ALA A 32 4.65 -8.63 -1.36
N ALA A 33 5.06 -7.71 -2.24
CA ALA A 33 5.76 -6.50 -1.87
C ALA A 33 4.95 -5.60 -0.91
N HIS A 34 3.64 -5.50 -1.11
CA HIS A 34 2.75 -4.77 -0.20
C HIS A 34 2.82 -5.32 1.24
N TYR A 35 2.81 -6.64 1.39
CA TYR A 35 2.90 -7.26 2.72
C TYR A 35 4.33 -7.21 3.29
N VAL A 36 5.37 -7.30 2.47
CA VAL A 36 6.76 -7.09 2.91
C VAL A 36 6.95 -5.67 3.46
N ALA A 37 6.37 -4.65 2.82
CA ALA A 37 6.44 -3.26 3.28
C ALA A 37 5.92 -3.09 4.72
N ARG A 38 4.87 -3.82 5.09
CA ARG A 38 4.23 -3.74 6.42
C ARG A 38 5.06 -4.32 7.56
N GLN A 39 6.15 -5.03 7.25
CA GLN A 39 7.03 -5.67 8.24
C GLN A 39 8.38 -4.95 8.39
N GLN A 40 8.59 -3.83 7.70
CA GLN A 40 9.85 -3.10 7.74
C GLN A 40 9.90 -2.17 8.96
N ASP A 41 11.08 -2.09 9.58
CA ASP A 41 11.30 -1.26 10.77
C ASP A 41 11.61 0.21 10.45
N SER A 42 12.13 0.50 9.24
CA SER A 42 12.49 1.86 8.81
C SER A 42 11.51 2.41 7.79
N ALA A 43 11.21 3.71 7.89
CA ALA A 43 10.29 4.38 6.98
C ALA A 43 10.80 4.35 5.52
N GLU A 44 12.13 4.35 5.32
CA GLU A 44 12.79 4.24 4.03
C GLU A 44 12.56 2.87 3.38
N GLU A 45 12.67 1.78 4.14
CA GLU A 45 12.37 0.43 3.64
C GLU A 45 10.87 0.27 3.39
N VAL A 46 10.00 0.83 4.23
CA VAL A 46 8.55 0.85 3.97
C VAL A 46 8.27 1.55 2.63
N LEU A 47 8.86 2.72 2.39
CA LEU A 47 8.70 3.44 1.12
C LEU A 47 9.22 2.62 -0.07
N LEU A 48 10.40 2.02 0.06
CA LEU A 48 11.01 1.20 -0.99
C LEU A 48 10.08 0.07 -1.41
N TRP A 49 9.57 -0.70 -0.45
CA TRP A 49 8.70 -1.84 -0.73
C TRP A 49 7.32 -1.42 -1.22
N ASN A 50 6.77 -0.31 -0.74
CA ASN A 50 5.54 0.26 -1.30
C ASN A 50 5.73 0.70 -2.76
N ALA A 51 6.89 1.27 -3.10
CA ALA A 51 7.24 1.63 -4.48
C ALA A 51 7.41 0.40 -5.38
N VAL A 52 8.03 -0.67 -4.87
CA VAL A 52 8.13 -1.97 -5.57
C VAL A 52 6.74 -2.56 -5.83
N SER A 53 5.87 -2.52 -4.83
CA SER A 53 4.48 -2.99 -4.97
C SER A 53 3.73 -2.21 -6.06
N LEU A 54 3.80 -0.87 -6.02
CA LEU A 54 3.17 -0.01 -7.01
C LEU A 54 3.73 -0.23 -8.42
N HIS A 55 5.05 -0.40 -8.56
CA HIS A 55 5.69 -0.69 -9.84
C HIS A 55 5.13 -1.97 -10.47
N HIS A 56 5.03 -3.04 -9.69
CA HIS A 56 4.47 -4.30 -10.15
C HIS A 56 2.96 -4.20 -10.44
N ALA A 57 2.21 -3.39 -9.68
CA ALA A 57 0.82 -3.10 -10.03
C ALA A 57 0.69 -2.48 -11.43
N HIS A 58 1.50 -1.47 -11.74
CA HIS A 58 1.52 -0.86 -13.08
C HIS A 58 1.97 -1.84 -14.16
N ALA A 59 2.93 -2.72 -13.87
CA ALA A 59 3.44 -3.71 -14.82
C ALA A 59 2.45 -4.84 -15.11
N ALA A 60 1.65 -5.25 -14.13
CA ALA A 60 0.64 -6.30 -14.31
C ALA A 60 -0.38 -5.95 -15.40
N GLY A 61 -0.75 -4.67 -15.52
CA GLY A 61 -1.64 -4.18 -16.59
C GLY A 61 -3.00 -4.87 -16.63
N ASP A 62 -3.42 -5.48 -15.51
CA ASP A 62 -4.56 -6.37 -15.37
C ASP A 62 -5.61 -5.74 -14.44
N ASP A 63 -6.89 -5.94 -14.71
CA ASP A 63 -7.99 -5.50 -13.87
C ASP A 63 -7.90 -6.03 -12.43
N ARG A 64 -7.18 -7.15 -12.22
CA ARG A 64 -6.86 -7.70 -10.89
C ARG A 64 -6.21 -6.69 -9.95
N VAL A 65 -5.42 -5.73 -10.45
CA VAL A 65 -4.75 -4.73 -9.58
C VAL A 65 -5.56 -3.45 -9.39
N THR A 66 -6.64 -3.25 -10.16
CA THR A 66 -7.35 -1.97 -10.23
C THR A 66 -7.93 -1.55 -8.87
N GLU A 67 -8.51 -2.50 -8.13
CA GLU A 67 -9.07 -2.24 -6.79
C GLU A 67 -7.98 -2.00 -5.72
N PHE A 68 -6.72 -2.34 -6.00
CA PHE A 68 -5.60 -2.14 -5.09
C PHE A 68 -5.00 -0.74 -5.18
N TYR A 69 -5.08 -0.06 -6.33
CA TYR A 69 -4.49 1.26 -6.54
C TYR A 69 -4.80 2.29 -5.43
N PRO A 70 -6.06 2.45 -4.97
CA PRO A 70 -6.36 3.37 -3.86
C PRO A 70 -5.50 3.10 -2.62
N SER A 71 -5.33 1.83 -2.25
CA SER A 71 -4.54 1.43 -1.08
C SER A 71 -3.04 1.57 -1.32
N LEU A 72 -2.55 1.27 -2.52
CA LEU A 72 -1.13 1.42 -2.86
C LEU A 72 -0.72 2.90 -2.81
N TYR A 73 -1.54 3.78 -3.39
CA TYR A 73 -1.29 5.22 -3.33
C TYR A 73 -1.45 5.78 -1.91
N LEU A 74 -2.42 5.30 -1.12
CA LEU A 74 -2.52 5.67 0.29
C LEU A 74 -1.24 5.34 1.06
N ASN A 75 -0.68 4.15 0.86
CA ASN A 75 0.57 3.73 1.52
C ASN A 75 1.78 4.55 1.06
N MET A 76 1.88 4.89 -0.23
CA MET A 76 2.91 5.81 -0.72
C MET A 76 2.79 7.19 -0.06
N GLY A 77 1.57 7.72 0.05
CA GLY A 77 1.31 9.00 0.72
C GLY A 77 1.76 8.98 2.18
N ALA A 78 1.39 7.92 2.92
CA ALA A 78 1.79 7.74 4.31
C ALA A 78 3.32 7.57 4.46
N SER A 79 3.99 6.85 3.56
CA SER A 79 5.44 6.69 3.57
C SER A 79 6.16 8.03 3.37
N HIS A 80 5.74 8.83 2.38
CA HIS A 80 6.31 10.16 2.16
C HIS A 80 6.02 11.11 3.32
N GLU A 81 4.83 11.03 3.93
CA GLU A 81 4.48 11.81 5.11
C GLU A 81 5.43 11.50 6.28
N LEU A 82 5.66 10.21 6.57
CA LEU A 82 6.58 9.77 7.63
C LEU A 82 8.03 10.24 7.41
N LEU A 83 8.45 10.34 6.15
CA LEU A 83 9.78 10.81 5.76
C LEU A 83 9.89 12.34 5.68
N GLY A 84 8.82 13.07 6.00
CA GLY A 84 8.83 14.53 5.99
C GLY A 84 8.78 15.15 4.60
N ASP A 85 8.21 14.44 3.62
CA ASP A 85 7.96 14.93 2.26
C ASP A 85 6.45 15.16 2.03
N PRO A 86 5.87 16.25 2.57
CA PRO A 86 4.44 16.51 2.46
C PRO A 86 3.99 16.76 1.02
N SER A 87 4.88 17.20 0.12
CA SER A 87 4.54 17.46 -1.28
C SER A 87 4.28 16.16 -2.04
N GLU A 88 5.17 15.17 -1.91
CA GLU A 88 4.91 13.85 -2.48
C GLU A 88 3.78 13.11 -1.76
N ALA A 89 3.67 13.28 -0.43
CA ALA A 89 2.56 12.71 0.33
C ALA A 89 1.20 13.19 -0.20
N GLU A 90 1.05 14.51 -0.38
CA GLU A 90 -0.15 15.13 -0.95
C GLU A 90 -0.44 14.62 -2.36
N ARG A 91 0.60 14.51 -3.21
CA ARG A 91 0.47 13.96 -4.58
C ARG A 91 -0.14 12.56 -4.56
N TYR A 92 0.38 11.68 -3.71
CA TYR A 92 -0.11 10.31 -3.63
C TYR A 92 -1.48 10.18 -2.95
N PHE A 93 -1.78 10.97 -1.92
CA PHE A 93 -3.13 10.95 -1.35
C PHE A 93 -4.19 11.44 -2.35
N ARG A 94 -3.87 12.41 -3.23
CA ARG A 94 -4.76 12.80 -4.32
C ARG A 94 -4.99 11.67 -5.32
N LEU A 95 -3.92 11.00 -5.76
CA LEU A 95 -4.04 9.81 -6.62
C LEU A 95 -4.89 8.71 -5.98
N ALA A 96 -4.73 8.50 -4.67
CA ALA A 96 -5.54 7.57 -3.90
C ALA A 96 -7.03 7.99 -3.91
N ALA A 97 -7.32 9.27 -3.70
CA ALA A 97 -8.69 9.81 -3.71
C ALA A 97 -9.39 9.59 -5.06
N ASP A 98 -8.69 9.88 -6.16
CA ASP A 98 -9.22 9.73 -7.52
C ASP A 98 -9.63 8.28 -7.81
N HIS A 99 -8.84 7.30 -7.35
CA HIS A 99 -9.16 5.88 -7.53
C HIS A 99 -10.20 5.39 -6.52
N ALA A 100 -10.20 5.91 -5.29
CA ALA A 100 -11.16 5.52 -4.25
C ALA A 100 -12.60 5.96 -4.57
N ALA A 101 -12.78 6.96 -5.44
CA ALA A 101 -14.09 7.40 -5.92
C ALA A 101 -14.85 6.29 -6.67
N ALA A 102 -14.14 5.36 -7.31
CA ALA A 102 -14.73 4.25 -8.05
C ALA A 102 -15.03 3.01 -7.18
N LEU A 103 -14.51 2.94 -5.95
CA LEU A 103 -14.74 1.79 -5.07
C LEU A 103 -16.21 1.71 -4.65
N PRO A 104 -16.79 0.50 -4.51
CA PRO A 104 -18.12 0.37 -3.92
C PRO A 104 -18.15 0.86 -2.47
N ALA A 105 -19.33 1.24 -1.99
CA ALA A 105 -19.53 1.48 -0.57
C ALA A 105 -19.32 0.18 0.21
N GLY A 106 -18.70 0.28 1.39
CA GLY A 106 -18.44 -0.87 2.25
C GLY A 106 -17.23 -0.66 3.14
N PRO A 107 -17.06 -1.51 4.18
CA PRO A 107 -16.09 -1.28 5.24
C PRO A 107 -14.66 -1.01 4.75
N TYR A 108 -14.24 -1.70 3.69
CA TYR A 108 -12.92 -1.50 3.09
C TYR A 108 -12.79 -0.16 2.36
N GLY A 109 -13.74 0.16 1.47
CA GLY A 109 -13.72 1.43 0.73
C GLY A 109 -13.87 2.64 1.66
N ASP A 110 -14.68 2.52 2.71
CA ASP A 110 -14.90 3.59 3.69
C ASP A 110 -13.64 3.84 4.54
N MET A 111 -12.95 2.77 4.97
CA MET A 111 -11.67 2.87 5.65
C MET A 111 -10.62 3.58 4.78
N LEU A 112 -10.52 3.22 3.50
CA LEU A 112 -9.58 3.87 2.58
C LEU A 112 -9.89 5.36 2.40
N ARG A 113 -11.16 5.71 2.14
CA ARG A 113 -11.59 7.11 2.00
C ARG A 113 -11.29 7.92 3.26
N GLN A 114 -11.51 7.34 4.44
CA GLN A 114 -11.18 7.98 5.71
C GLN A 114 -9.67 8.23 5.81
N GLY A 115 -8.84 7.20 5.60
CA GLY A 115 -7.38 7.32 5.68
C GLY A 115 -6.82 8.34 4.68
N ILE A 116 -7.36 8.37 3.45
CA ILE A 116 -7.00 9.36 2.42
C ILE A 116 -7.37 10.78 2.86
N THR A 117 -8.59 10.97 3.38
CA THR A 117 -9.07 12.28 3.84
C THR A 117 -8.23 12.79 5.00
N GLU A 118 -7.94 11.93 5.97
CA GLU A 118 -7.08 12.28 7.12
C GLU A 118 -5.65 12.59 6.67
N GLY A 119 -5.10 11.81 5.73
CA GLY A 119 -3.78 12.06 5.14
C GLY A 119 -3.71 13.42 4.46
N LEU A 120 -4.66 13.73 3.57
CA LEU A 120 -4.76 15.04 2.93
C LEU A 120 -4.82 16.17 3.96
N ASN A 121 -5.69 16.08 4.97
CA ASN A 121 -5.83 17.11 5.99
C ASN A 121 -4.54 17.37 6.79
N ARG A 122 -3.63 16.39 6.89
CA ARG A 122 -2.34 16.57 7.59
C ARG A 122 -1.27 17.23 6.73
N VAL A 123 -1.33 17.06 5.41
CA VAL A 123 -0.29 17.52 4.49
C VAL A 123 -0.70 18.76 3.68
N THR A 124 -2.00 19.09 3.65
CA THR A 124 -2.51 20.32 3.05
C THR A 124 -2.63 21.44 4.09
N PRO A 125 -2.15 22.66 3.80
CA PRO A 125 -2.28 23.83 4.69
C PRO A 125 -3.71 24.31 4.95
#